data_AF-A0A0U9HKZ9-F1
#
_entry.id   AF-A0A0U9HKZ9-F1
#
_cell.length_a   1.000
_cell.length_b   1.000
_cell.length_c   1.000
_cell.angle_alpha   90.00
_cell.angle_beta   90.00
_cell.angle_gamma   90.00
#
_symmetry.space_group_name_H-M   'P 1'
#
loop_
_entity.id
_entity.type
_entity.pdbx_description
1 polymer ?
#
loop_
_entity_poly.entity_id
_entity_poly.type
_entity_poly.pdbx_seq_one_letter_code
_entity_poly.pdbx_strand_id
1 'polypeptide(L)'
;MSKKENLDAVINKLGYNILKSISETRGPERSGLKAHIDKALGVLVNDGVYAYYVFCKSKDKDKDNKIYSKIFVNDIIKELKEYVNLKDEKLKDINYSDREGRNEAFFQNLSENLHELLFFREALETVLIYARYHVKALGDENE
;
A
#
# COMPACT_ATOMS: atom_id res chain seq x y z
N MET A 1 -23.61 14.27 4.06
CA MET A 1 -22.17 14.09 3.74
C MET A 1 -21.54 13.31 4.88
N SER A 2 -21.10 12.07 4.63
CA SER A 2 -20.33 11.33 5.63
C SER A 2 -19.05 12.14 5.91
N LYS A 3 -18.73 12.37 7.19
CA LYS A 3 -17.51 13.08 7.59
C LYS A 3 -16.34 12.18 7.20
N LYS A 4 -15.64 12.52 6.11
CA LYS A 4 -14.41 11.83 5.70
C LYS A 4 -13.47 11.84 6.90
N GLU A 5 -12.94 10.66 7.24
CA GLU A 5 -11.99 10.53 8.34
C GLU A 5 -10.80 11.47 8.11
N ASN A 6 -10.15 11.91 9.18
CA ASN A 6 -8.95 12.73 9.03
C ASN A 6 -7.84 11.89 8.36
N LEU A 7 -7.12 12.48 7.40
CA LEU A 7 -6.10 11.77 6.64
C LEU A 7 -4.99 11.20 7.53
N ASP A 8 -4.52 11.97 8.52
CA ASP A 8 -3.48 11.51 9.45
C ASP A 8 -3.93 10.31 10.27
N ALA A 9 -5.21 10.28 10.66
CA ALA A 9 -5.81 9.12 11.32
C ALA A 9 -5.83 7.89 10.40
N VAL A 10 -6.20 8.06 9.13
CA VAL A 10 -6.15 6.97 8.13
C VAL A 10 -4.72 6.48 7.90
N ILE A 11 -3.75 7.39 7.76
CA ILE A 11 -2.33 7.03 7.57
C ILE A 11 -1.81 6.24 8.77
N ASN A 12 -2.07 6.68 10.00
CA ASN A 12 -1.71 5.96 11.22
C ASN A 12 -2.36 4.58 11.28
N LYS A 13 -3.67 4.50 11.02
CA LYS A 13 -4.43 3.25 10.99
C LYS A 13 -3.86 2.28 9.97
N LEU A 14 -3.51 2.74 8.77
CA LEU A 14 -2.88 1.90 7.74
C LEU A 14 -1.52 1.38 8.17
N GLY A 15 -0.66 2.24 8.74
CA GLY A 15 0.65 1.83 9.28
C GLY A 15 0.50 0.73 10.35
N TYR A 16 -0.46 0.89 11.27
CA TYR A 16 -0.78 -0.10 12.29
C TYR A 16 -1.38 -1.40 11.71
N ASN A 17 -2.23 -1.29 10.69
CA ASN A 17 -2.84 -2.46 10.04
C ASN A 17 -1.81 -3.33 9.31
N ILE A 18 -0.77 -2.72 8.73
CA ILE A 18 0.37 -3.46 8.17
C ILE A 18 1.04 -4.28 9.27
N LEU A 19 1.34 -3.64 10.41
CA LEU A 19 1.90 -4.35 11.55
C LEU A 19 1.01 -5.52 11.99
N LYS A 20 -0.30 -5.27 12.17
CA LYS A 20 -1.25 -6.29 12.62
C LYS A 20 -1.23 -7.51 11.68
N SER A 21 -1.27 -7.26 10.37
CA SER A 21 -1.21 -8.31 9.35
C SER A 21 0.09 -9.10 9.40
N ILE A 22 1.22 -8.43 9.66
CA ILE A 22 2.53 -9.08 9.85
C ILE A 22 2.53 -9.95 11.12
N SER A 23 1.96 -9.47 12.22
CA SER A 23 1.91 -10.21 13.49
C SER A 23 0.99 -11.43 13.44
N GLU A 24 -0.06 -11.38 12.63
CA GLU A 24 -0.95 -12.53 12.36
C GLU A 24 -0.31 -13.57 11.42
N THR A 25 0.68 -13.16 10.62
CA THR A 25 1.44 -14.05 9.74
C THR A 25 2.45 -14.88 10.53
N ARG A 26 2.59 -16.18 10.21
CA ARG A 26 3.47 -17.12 10.91
C ARG A 26 4.64 -17.58 10.05
N GLY A 27 5.69 -18.07 10.71
CA GLY A 27 6.84 -18.69 10.04
C GLY A 27 7.71 -17.71 9.24
N PRO A 28 8.48 -18.20 8.26
CA PRO A 28 9.46 -17.39 7.53
C PRO A 28 8.85 -16.24 6.71
N GLU A 29 7.56 -16.34 6.38
CA GLU A 29 6.83 -15.30 5.67
C GLU A 29 6.70 -14.02 6.50
N ARG A 30 6.53 -14.14 7.82
CA ARG A 30 6.50 -12.98 8.75
C ARG A 30 7.76 -12.13 8.64
N SER A 31 8.92 -12.78 8.68
CA SER A 31 10.22 -12.09 8.56
C SER A 31 10.39 -11.47 7.17
N GLY A 32 9.89 -12.13 6.12
CA GLY A 32 9.84 -11.59 4.77
C GLY A 32 9.02 -10.31 4.67
N LEU A 33 7.83 -10.28 5.28
CA LEU A 33 6.98 -9.09 5.30
C LEU A 33 7.59 -7.94 6.11
N LYS A 34 8.25 -8.21 7.24
CA LYS A 34 9.00 -7.19 8.00
C LYS A 34 10.07 -6.53 7.13
N ALA A 35 10.92 -7.34 6.50
CA ALA A 35 11.97 -6.84 5.61
C ALA A 35 11.42 -6.16 4.34
N HIS A 36 10.18 -6.47 3.96
CA HIS A 36 9.53 -5.86 2.80
C HIS A 36 9.19 -4.40 3.02
N ILE A 37 8.91 -3.96 4.25
CA ILE A 37 8.62 -2.55 4.55
C ILE A 37 9.78 -1.66 4.08
N ASP A 38 11.01 -1.96 4.49
CA ASP A 38 12.19 -1.17 4.11
C ASP A 38 12.45 -1.22 2.59
N LYS A 39 12.27 -2.39 1.97
CA LYS A 39 12.47 -2.54 0.52
C LYS A 39 11.44 -1.77 -0.28
N ALA A 40 10.17 -1.88 0.10
CA ALA A 40 9.07 -1.21 -0.59
C ALA A 40 9.16 0.31 -0.40
N LEU A 41 9.52 0.78 0.80
CA LEU A 41 9.84 2.19 1.04
C LEU A 41 10.99 2.67 0.15
N GLY A 42 12.07 1.89 0.05
CA GLY A 42 13.19 2.21 -0.84
C GLY A 42 12.79 2.32 -2.31
N VAL A 43 11.99 1.39 -2.81
CA VAL A 43 11.46 1.43 -4.20
C VAL A 43 10.55 2.65 -4.40
N LEU A 44 9.65 2.94 -3.44
CA LEU A 44 8.75 4.09 -3.51
C LEU A 44 9.52 5.42 -3.60
N VAL A 45 10.53 5.59 -2.74
CA VAL A 45 11.29 6.84 -2.66
C VAL A 45 12.13 7.06 -3.91
N ASN A 46 12.76 6.01 -4.44
CA ASN A 46 13.69 6.09 -5.57
C ASN A 46 12.99 6.03 -6.93
N ASP A 47 12.02 5.12 -7.10
CA ASP A 47 11.46 4.74 -8.40
C ASP A 47 9.97 5.13 -8.54
N GLY A 48 9.34 5.59 -7.45
CA GLY A 48 7.97 6.11 -7.44
C GLY A 48 6.87 5.05 -7.26
N VAL A 49 5.62 5.51 -7.30
CA VAL A 49 4.45 4.70 -6.89
C VAL A 49 4.12 3.53 -7.82
N TYR A 50 4.41 3.65 -9.12
CA TYR A 50 4.16 2.55 -10.06
C TYR A 50 5.20 1.45 -9.90
N ALA A 51 6.48 1.82 -9.71
CA ALA A 51 7.53 0.86 -9.39
C ALA A 51 7.27 0.14 -8.06
N TYR A 52 6.80 0.88 -7.05
CA TYR A 52 6.34 0.32 -5.79
C TYR A 52 5.25 -0.76 -6.01
N TYR A 53 4.22 -0.44 -6.79
CA TYR A 53 3.14 -1.37 -7.11
C TYR A 53 3.65 -2.67 -7.76
N VAL A 54 4.45 -2.54 -8.83
CA VAL A 54 5.00 -3.69 -9.55
C VAL A 54 5.92 -4.50 -8.64
N PHE A 55 6.71 -3.84 -7.80
CA PHE A 55 7.59 -4.49 -6.84
C PHE A 55 6.81 -5.33 -5.82
N CYS A 56 5.78 -4.77 -5.18
CA CYS A 56 4.94 -5.51 -4.23
C CYS A 56 4.26 -6.70 -4.91
N LYS A 57 3.72 -6.50 -6.12
CA LYS A 57 3.11 -7.56 -6.93
C LYS A 57 4.09 -8.69 -7.25
N SER A 58 5.34 -8.35 -7.59
CA SER A 58 6.38 -9.33 -7.92
C SER A 58 6.78 -10.24 -6.76
N LYS A 59 6.40 -9.93 -5.52
CA LYS A 59 6.70 -10.74 -4.32
C LYS A 59 5.63 -11.76 -3.98
N ASP A 60 4.48 -11.70 -4.62
CA ASP A 60 3.47 -12.75 -4.50
C ASP A 60 3.97 -14.04 -5.15
N LYS A 61 3.76 -15.18 -4.46
CA LYS A 61 4.38 -16.46 -4.86
C LYS A 61 3.60 -17.17 -5.96
N ASP A 62 2.27 -17.04 -5.94
CA ASP A 62 1.36 -17.68 -6.88
C ASP A 62 0.01 -16.93 -6.94
N LYS A 63 -0.93 -17.44 -7.74
CA LYS A 63 -2.23 -16.79 -7.96
C LYS A 63 -3.12 -16.77 -6.71
N ASP A 64 -2.86 -17.65 -5.73
CA ASP A 64 -3.70 -17.85 -4.55
C ASP A 64 -3.08 -17.20 -3.30
N ASN A 65 -1.75 -17.12 -3.22
CA ASN A 65 -1.01 -16.46 -2.15
C ASN A 65 -0.46 -15.09 -2.58
N LYS A 66 -1.33 -14.08 -2.53
CA LYS A 66 -1.04 -12.67 -2.85
C LYS A 66 -0.87 -11.78 -1.63
N ILE A 67 -0.16 -12.26 -0.61
CA ILE A 67 -0.05 -11.60 0.69
C ILE A 67 0.62 -10.21 0.60
N TYR A 68 1.60 -10.04 -0.30
CA TYR A 68 2.30 -8.76 -0.45
C TYR A 68 1.40 -7.72 -1.11
N SER A 69 0.78 -8.07 -2.26
CA SER A 69 -0.19 -7.17 -2.89
C SER A 69 -1.39 -6.90 -1.99
N LYS A 70 -1.81 -7.86 -1.16
CA LYS A 70 -2.90 -7.63 -0.20
C LYS A 70 -2.54 -6.54 0.80
N ILE A 71 -1.44 -6.72 1.54
CA ILE A 71 -1.07 -5.85 2.66
C ILE A 71 -0.56 -4.49 2.16
N PHE A 72 0.32 -4.50 1.15
CA PHE A 72 1.08 -3.31 0.73
C PHE A 72 0.41 -2.54 -0.43
N VAL A 73 -0.63 -3.09 -1.07
CA VAL A 73 -1.29 -2.43 -2.20
C VAL A 73 -2.79 -2.34 -1.98
N ASN A 74 -3.48 -3.47 -1.92
CA ASN A 74 -4.95 -3.53 -1.88
C ASN A 74 -5.52 -2.79 -0.69
N ASP A 75 -5.02 -3.09 0.52
CA ASP A 75 -5.57 -2.54 1.75
C ASP A 75 -5.29 -1.04 1.87
N ILE A 76 -4.13 -0.58 1.35
CA ILE A 76 -3.78 0.83 1.29
C ILE A 76 -4.63 1.58 0.26
N ILE A 77 -4.73 1.09 -0.98
CA ILE A 77 -5.54 1.72 -2.03
C ILE A 77 -6.99 1.81 -1.57
N LYS A 78 -7.53 0.77 -0.94
CA LYS A 78 -8.92 0.74 -0.47
C LYS A 78 -9.27 1.95 0.40
N GLU A 79 -8.34 2.42 1.22
CA GLU A 79 -8.52 3.53 2.15
C GLU A 79 -8.04 4.88 1.53
N LEU A 80 -6.84 4.90 0.92
CA LEU A 80 -6.25 6.14 0.39
C LEU A 80 -6.89 6.63 -0.90
N LYS A 81 -7.51 5.75 -1.71
CA LYS A 81 -8.16 6.16 -2.97
C LYS A 81 -9.23 7.22 -2.76
N GLU A 82 -9.87 7.23 -1.58
CA GLU A 82 -10.91 8.18 -1.25
C GLU A 82 -10.35 9.61 -1.18
N TYR A 83 -9.04 9.77 -0.95
CA TYR A 83 -8.34 11.05 -0.80
C TYR A 83 -7.74 11.60 -2.08
N VAL A 84 -7.70 10.81 -3.15
CA VAL A 84 -7.25 11.27 -4.46
C VAL A 84 -8.42 11.63 -5.36
N ASN A 85 -8.29 12.71 -6.12
CA ASN A 85 -9.29 13.13 -7.10
C ASN A 85 -8.90 12.68 -8.51
N LEU A 86 -9.06 11.38 -8.76
CA LEU A 86 -8.82 10.81 -10.08
C LEU A 86 -10.06 10.96 -10.96
N LYS A 87 -9.87 11.38 -12.21
CA LYS A 87 -10.95 11.39 -13.19
C LYS A 87 -11.30 9.94 -13.51
N ASP A 88 -12.43 9.48 -12.99
CA ASP A 88 -12.94 8.10 -13.08
C ASP A 88 -13.21 7.59 -14.52
N GLU A 89 -12.93 8.37 -15.56
CA GLU A 89 -13.29 8.04 -16.95
C GLU A 89 -12.68 6.71 -17.40
N LYS A 90 -11.44 6.39 -16.99
CA LYS A 90 -10.80 5.11 -17.32
C LYS A 90 -11.17 3.94 -16.39
N LEU A 91 -11.76 4.21 -15.22
CA LEU A 91 -12.22 3.15 -14.30
C LEU A 91 -13.60 2.59 -14.69
N LYS A 92 -14.37 3.32 -15.51
CA LYS A 92 -15.72 2.96 -15.95
C LYS A 92 -15.74 2.05 -17.20
N ASP A 93 -14.76 2.18 -18.09
CA ASP A 93 -14.76 1.53 -19.41
C ASP A 93 -14.01 0.20 -19.47
N ILE A 94 -13.36 -0.22 -18.38
CA ILE A 94 -12.51 -1.40 -18.41
C ILE A 94 -13.18 -2.51 -17.61
N ASN A 95 -13.44 -3.61 -18.32
CA ASN A 95 -14.09 -4.82 -17.81
C ASN A 95 -13.10 -5.57 -16.87
N TYR A 96 -12.79 -4.98 -15.72
CA TYR A 96 -11.91 -5.54 -14.71
C TYR A 96 -12.68 -6.53 -13.84
N SER A 97 -12.86 -7.74 -14.34
CA SER A 97 -13.43 -8.84 -13.55
C SER A 97 -12.52 -9.27 -12.39
N ASP A 98 -11.24 -8.88 -12.38
CA ASP A 98 -10.29 -9.16 -11.29
C ASP A 98 -9.74 -7.90 -10.57
N ARG A 99 -9.21 -8.11 -9.35
CA ARG A 99 -8.69 -7.05 -8.47
C ARG A 99 -7.36 -6.47 -8.95
N GLU A 100 -6.56 -7.23 -9.70
CA GLU A 100 -5.24 -6.77 -10.14
C GLU A 100 -5.34 -5.72 -11.22
N GLY A 101 -6.21 -5.93 -12.21
CA GLY A 101 -6.44 -4.96 -13.27
C GLY A 101 -6.92 -3.61 -12.71
N ARG A 102 -7.73 -3.62 -11.64
CA ARG A 102 -8.17 -2.39 -10.94
C ARG A 102 -7.01 -1.61 -10.30
N ASN A 103 -6.05 -2.31 -9.69
CA ASN A 103 -4.89 -1.63 -9.12
C ASN A 103 -3.99 -1.05 -10.19
N GLU A 104 -3.77 -1.79 -11.28
CA GLU A 104 -2.98 -1.29 -12.40
C GLU A 104 -3.61 -0.04 -13.00
N ALA A 105 -4.93 -0.06 -13.23
CA ALA A 105 -5.70 1.10 -13.69
C ALA A 105 -5.56 2.29 -12.73
N PHE A 106 -5.64 2.02 -11.42
CA PHE A 106 -5.49 3.05 -10.41
C PHE A 106 -4.13 3.75 -10.52
N PHE A 107 -3.02 3.00 -10.59
CA PHE A 107 -1.69 3.61 -10.71
C PHE A 107 -1.45 4.28 -12.07
N GLN A 108 -2.02 3.75 -13.16
CA GLN A 108 -2.00 4.42 -14.46
C GLN A 108 -2.74 5.76 -14.41
N ASN A 109 -3.96 5.79 -13.88
CA ASN A 109 -4.73 7.03 -13.73
C ASN A 109 -4.06 8.03 -12.79
N LEU A 110 -3.45 7.53 -11.72
CA LEU A 110 -2.69 8.35 -10.79
C LEU A 110 -1.50 9.03 -11.50
N SER A 111 -0.83 8.34 -12.43
CA SER A 111 0.29 8.89 -13.20
C SER A 111 -0.10 10.02 -14.16
N GLU A 112 -1.39 10.13 -14.51
CA GLU A 112 -1.91 11.18 -15.39
C GLU A 112 -2.16 12.50 -14.67
N ASN A 113 -2.15 12.50 -13.33
CA ASN A 113 -2.31 13.68 -12.52
C ASN A 113 -1.15 13.83 -11.53
N LEU A 114 -0.19 14.69 -11.87
CA LEU A 114 1.02 14.92 -11.08
C LEU A 114 0.72 15.33 -9.63
N HIS A 115 -0.33 16.12 -9.38
CA HIS A 115 -0.64 16.56 -8.03
C HIS A 115 -1.11 15.40 -7.16
N GLU A 116 -2.03 14.59 -7.67
CA GLU A 116 -2.54 13.39 -7.00
C GLU A 116 -1.42 12.35 -6.83
N LEU A 117 -0.55 12.22 -7.83
CA LEU A 117 0.61 11.33 -7.81
C LEU A 117 1.56 11.66 -6.64
N LEU A 118 1.93 12.94 -6.51
CA LEU A 118 2.83 13.40 -5.44
C LEU A 118 2.16 13.27 -4.08
N PHE A 119 0.89 13.65 -3.96
CA PHE A 119 0.12 13.47 -2.73
C PHE A 119 0.06 12.00 -2.30
N PHE A 120 -0.28 11.10 -3.22
CA PHE A 120 -0.37 9.67 -2.91
C PHE A 120 0.99 9.10 -2.53
N ARG A 121 2.07 9.53 -3.20
CA ARG A 121 3.45 9.15 -2.85
C ARG A 121 3.77 9.53 -1.41
N GLU A 122 3.52 10.78 -1.02
CA GLU A 122 3.79 11.27 0.34
C GLU A 122 2.95 10.56 1.41
N ALA A 123 1.66 10.35 1.13
CA ALA A 123 0.78 9.62 2.03
C ALA A 123 1.24 8.16 2.20
N LEU A 124 1.56 7.48 1.10
CA LEU A 124 2.05 6.11 1.11
C LEU A 124 3.41 5.98 1.82
N GLU A 125 4.32 6.92 1.57
CA GLU A 125 5.61 6.99 2.25
C GLU A 125 5.42 7.10 3.76
N THR A 126 4.53 7.99 4.21
CA THR A 126 4.22 8.16 5.63
C THR A 126 3.61 6.89 6.24
N VAL A 127 2.70 6.21 5.51
CA VAL A 127 2.15 4.91 5.94
C VAL A 127 3.26 3.88 6.18
N LEU A 128 4.22 3.76 5.26
CA LEU A 128 5.33 2.82 5.37
C LEU A 128 6.30 3.18 6.49
N ILE A 129 6.56 4.48 6.71
CA ILE A 129 7.36 4.97 7.84
C ILE A 129 6.68 4.58 9.16
N TYR A 130 5.38 4.80 9.31
CA TYR A 130 4.65 4.41 10.51
C TYR A 130 4.62 2.90 10.71
N ALA A 131 4.40 2.12 9.64
CA ALA A 131 4.51 0.67 9.70
C ALA A 131 5.89 0.21 10.19
N ARG A 132 6.96 0.85 9.71
CA ARG A 132 8.34 0.58 10.14
C ARG A 132 8.53 0.86 11.63
N TYR A 133 8.04 1.99 12.13
CA TYR A 133 8.10 2.32 13.56
C TYR A 133 7.33 1.31 14.41
N HIS A 134 6.10 0.97 14.02
CA HIS A 134 5.28 -0.02 14.70
C HIS A 134 5.94 -1.41 14.75
N VAL A 135 6.56 -1.85 13.65
CA VAL A 135 7.29 -3.13 13.60
C VAL A 135 8.54 -3.13 14.47
N LYS A 136 9.27 -2.02 14.52
CA LYS A 136 10.48 -1.89 15.37
C LYS A 136 10.12 -1.90 16.85
N ALA A 137 9.11 -1.14 17.26
CA ALA A 137 8.67 -1.09 18.66
C ALA A 137 8.32 -2.48 19.22
N LEU A 138 7.71 -3.35 18.42
CA LEU A 138 7.44 -4.75 18.82
C LEU A 138 8.68 -5.65 18.88
N GLY A 139 9.75 -5.29 18.18
CA GLY A 139 11.05 -5.96 18.30
C GLY A 139 11.73 -5.59 19.62
N ASP A 140 11.67 -4.32 19.98
CA ASP A 140 12.29 -3.77 21.19
C ASP A 140 11.58 -4.19 22.49
N GLU A 141 10.31 -4.62 22.43
CA GLU A 141 9.57 -5.18 23.58
C GLU A 141 9.94 -6.63 23.94
N ASN A 142 10.70 -7.33 23.09
CA ASN A 142 11.07 -8.74 23.28
C ASN A 142 12.59 -8.97 23.48
N GLU A 143 13.35 -7.90 23.74
CA GLU A 143 14.75 -7.94 24.25
C GLU A 143 14.80 -7.61 25.75
#